data_AF-A0A942HYY9-F1
#
_entry.id   AF-A0A942HYY9-F1
#
_cell.length_a   1.000
_cell.length_b   1.000
_cell.length_c   1.000
_cell.angle_alpha   90.00
_cell.angle_beta   90.00
_cell.angle_gamma   90.00
#
_symmetry.space_group_name_H-M   'P 1'
#
loop_
_entity.id
_entity.type
_entity.pdbx_description
1 polymer ?
#
loop_
_entity_poly.entity_id
_entity_poly.type
_entity_poly.pdbx_seq_one_letter_code
_entity_poly.pdbx_strand_id
1 'polypeptide(L)'
;MKIFIHFIGAFLLGTASVHAVLLDGPRVGNGGPRVGNGGVVLICKNRSGQATVQLLDHYEASKRQWTLDLGSPKDHYFQKVAAVIDSIQRLNPSRAALYQEWLASFEMDTYFTDAKLNLLKDTGEIDTPPKGCDLAQAAVHQDTNLRGDRRYIINKGIWNKLDNNGKAGLVLHEMIYRELVTQYPPHGTSYFARSLNAFFSSREVKTMHLQEYYNNLSANYVATMDTQYGLPIVITTASAQGEFVHTKVRFSSPDTVDFAETAAPILNGIFYTWLGNKVILQNGECSEAAAGRYFNAEGAPTCLDALVNELTIQEAGINGKLFFKDGSGYLTNIRESFVSVDSRQVTIRGDGDPTSVLPGPLPVLVFKGTVNGKDVTLEGSEFVLDFVQSTVGVTVP
;
A
#
# COMPACT_ATOMS: atom_id res chain seq x y z
N MET A 1 20.81 34.16 -79.85
CA MET A 1 20.27 34.91 -78.69
C MET A 1 19.38 33.94 -77.92
N LYS A 2 19.56 33.84 -76.58
CA LYS A 2 18.95 32.88 -75.63
C LYS A 2 17.42 32.77 -75.81
N ILE A 3 16.75 31.63 -75.58
CA ILE A 3 16.36 31.12 -74.25
C ILE A 3 15.96 29.63 -74.32
N PHE A 4 16.44 28.87 -73.33
CA PHE A 4 16.05 27.52 -72.93
C PHE A 4 14.76 27.55 -72.09
N ILE A 5 13.83 26.61 -72.29
CA ILE A 5 12.90 26.16 -71.24
C ILE A 5 12.87 24.63 -71.24
N HIS A 6 13.32 24.05 -70.12
CA HIS A 6 13.17 22.64 -69.74
C HIS A 6 11.78 22.43 -69.12
N PHE A 7 11.14 21.31 -69.43
CA PHE A 7 10.16 20.67 -68.55
C PHE A 7 10.58 19.20 -68.36
N ILE A 8 11.05 18.88 -67.15
CA ILE A 8 11.22 17.51 -66.66
C ILE A 8 10.10 17.27 -65.67
N GLY A 9 9.15 16.41 -66.02
CA GLY A 9 8.16 15.87 -65.08
C GLY A 9 8.75 14.69 -64.33
N ALA A 10 9.02 14.86 -63.03
CA ALA A 10 9.45 13.79 -62.14
C ALA A 10 8.22 13.06 -61.58
N PHE A 11 8.13 11.76 -61.87
CA PHE A 11 7.20 10.82 -61.27
C PHE A 11 7.76 10.40 -59.89
N LEU A 12 7.16 10.86 -58.79
CA LEU A 12 7.45 10.40 -57.44
C LEU A 12 6.50 9.24 -57.09
N LEU A 13 7.01 8.01 -57.19
CA LEU A 13 6.40 6.82 -56.61
C LEU A 13 6.65 6.84 -55.10
N GLY A 14 5.64 7.21 -54.31
CA GLY A 14 5.65 7.05 -52.87
C GLY A 14 5.37 5.59 -52.50
N THR A 15 6.38 4.88 -52.03
CA THR A 15 6.20 3.58 -51.37
C THR A 15 5.74 3.82 -49.93
N ALA A 16 4.48 3.55 -49.66
CA ALA A 16 3.94 3.50 -48.30
C ALA A 16 4.50 2.26 -47.58
N SER A 17 5.51 2.47 -46.73
CA SER A 17 6.02 1.44 -45.81
C SER A 17 5.02 1.26 -44.66
N VAL A 18 4.12 0.28 -44.79
CA VAL A 18 3.24 -0.17 -43.70
C VAL A 18 4.12 -0.82 -42.63
N HIS A 19 4.45 -0.05 -41.59
CA HIS A 19 5.01 -0.60 -40.36
C HIS A 19 3.86 -1.27 -39.62
N ALA A 20 3.78 -2.60 -39.72
CA ALA A 20 2.98 -3.39 -38.82
C ALA A 20 3.55 -3.22 -37.40
N VAL A 21 2.93 -2.34 -36.62
CA VAL A 21 3.12 -2.32 -35.17
C VAL A 21 2.53 -3.64 -34.67
N LEU A 22 3.40 -4.62 -34.42
CA LEU A 22 3.09 -5.78 -33.61
C LEU A 22 2.73 -5.26 -32.21
N LEU A 23 1.44 -5.02 -31.99
CA LEU A 23 0.89 -4.87 -30.66
C LEU A 23 1.02 -6.25 -30.01
N ASP A 24 2.08 -6.44 -29.22
CA ASP A 24 2.15 -7.53 -28.26
C ASP A 24 0.93 -7.38 -27.33
N GLY A 25 -0.13 -8.13 -27.65
CA GLY A 25 -1.32 -8.18 -26.83
C GLY A 25 -0.96 -8.61 -25.40
N PRO A 26 -1.72 -8.16 -24.39
CA PRO A 26 -1.46 -8.53 -23.01
C PRO A 26 -1.38 -10.06 -22.92
N ARG A 27 -0.24 -10.56 -22.43
CA ARG A 27 -0.05 -11.99 -22.16
C ARG A 27 -1.13 -12.42 -21.18
N VAL A 28 -2.17 -13.09 -21.68
CA VAL A 28 -3.17 -13.75 -20.86
C VAL A 28 -2.46 -14.91 -20.16
N GLY A 29 -2.03 -14.67 -18.92
CA GLY A 29 -1.36 -15.68 -18.10
C GLY A 29 -2.32 -16.85 -17.83
N ASN A 30 -1.80 -18.08 -18.00
CA ASN A 30 -2.51 -19.33 -17.69
C ASN A 30 -3.21 -19.22 -16.33
N GLY A 31 -4.55 -19.35 -16.32
CA GLY A 31 -5.43 -19.22 -15.15
C GLY A 31 -5.34 -20.36 -14.14
N GLY A 32 -4.12 -20.78 -13.78
CA GLY A 32 -3.90 -21.57 -12.57
C GLY A 32 -3.97 -20.69 -11.32
N PRO A 33 -4.22 -21.26 -10.13
CA PRO A 33 -4.11 -20.53 -8.87
C PRO A 33 -2.77 -19.79 -8.82
N ARG A 34 -2.79 -18.49 -8.52
CA ARG A 34 -1.55 -17.73 -8.32
C ARG A 34 -0.91 -18.25 -7.05
N VAL A 35 0.11 -19.08 -7.25
CA VAL A 35 0.96 -19.64 -6.21
C VAL A 35 2.19 -18.74 -6.12
N GLY A 36 2.31 -18.02 -5.00
CA GLY A 36 3.45 -17.17 -4.67
C GLY A 36 4.35 -17.79 -3.60
N ASN A 37 5.55 -17.25 -3.44
CA ASN A 37 6.49 -17.67 -2.41
C ASN A 37 5.91 -17.52 -1.00
N GLY A 38 5.94 -18.59 -0.20
CA GLY A 38 5.58 -18.54 1.22
C GLY A 38 6.79 -18.82 2.14
N GLY A 39 7.90 -18.12 1.94
CA GLY A 39 9.05 -18.26 2.83
C GLY A 39 9.91 -19.52 2.60
N VAL A 40 11.22 -19.30 2.71
CA VAL A 40 12.26 -20.28 2.43
C VAL A 40 13.10 -20.51 3.68
N VAL A 41 13.58 -21.75 3.87
CA VAL A 41 14.49 -22.11 4.96
C VAL A 41 15.81 -22.64 4.41
N LEU A 42 16.86 -22.49 5.19
CA LEU A 42 18.13 -23.20 5.06
C LEU A 42 18.07 -24.47 5.90
N ILE A 43 18.41 -25.60 5.28
CA ILE A 43 18.56 -26.89 5.95
C ILE A 43 20.05 -27.24 5.93
N CYS A 44 20.73 -27.11 7.06
CA CYS A 44 22.15 -27.37 7.18
C CYS A 44 22.42 -28.70 7.87
N LYS A 45 23.23 -29.57 7.27
CA LYS A 45 23.65 -30.84 7.90
C LYS A 45 24.99 -30.64 8.59
N ASN A 46 25.06 -30.95 9.88
CA ASN A 46 26.33 -30.99 10.59
C ASN A 46 27.13 -32.29 10.25
N ARG A 47 28.32 -32.44 10.83
CA ARG A 47 29.19 -33.61 10.60
C ARG A 47 28.56 -34.94 11.07
N SER A 48 27.64 -34.91 12.03
CA SER A 48 26.91 -36.11 12.48
C SER A 48 25.68 -36.42 11.63
N GLY A 49 25.42 -35.63 10.57
CA GLY A 49 24.26 -35.78 9.70
C GLY A 49 22.96 -35.19 10.29
N GLN A 50 23.01 -34.60 11.48
CA GLN A 50 21.87 -33.91 12.06
C GLN A 50 21.60 -32.61 11.30
N ALA A 51 20.36 -32.45 10.85
CA ALA A 51 19.91 -31.26 10.14
C ALA A 51 19.40 -30.19 11.12
N THR A 52 19.90 -28.97 10.99
CA THR A 52 19.30 -27.76 11.57
C THR A 52 18.47 -27.05 10.51
N VAL A 53 17.40 -26.38 10.92
CA VAL A 53 16.52 -25.61 10.04
C VAL A 53 16.51 -24.16 10.51
N GLN A 54 16.82 -23.24 9.62
CA GLN A 54 16.83 -21.80 9.88
C GLN A 54 16.01 -21.07 8.81
N LEU A 55 15.18 -20.12 9.21
CA LEU A 55 14.49 -19.24 8.25
C LEU A 55 15.51 -18.42 7.45
N LEU A 56 15.36 -18.36 6.12
CA LEU A 56 16.28 -17.65 5.24
C LEU A 56 16.36 -16.15 5.62
N ASP A 57 15.22 -15.54 5.91
CA ASP A 57 15.09 -14.15 6.34
C ASP A 57 15.99 -13.84 7.55
N HIS A 58 15.99 -14.73 8.54
CA HIS A 58 16.81 -14.60 9.75
C HIS A 58 18.31 -14.81 9.47
N TYR A 59 18.63 -15.73 8.55
CA TYR A 59 20.00 -15.89 8.10
C TYR A 59 20.51 -14.64 7.38
N GLU A 60 19.73 -14.08 6.46
CA GLU A 60 20.10 -12.86 5.75
C GLU A 60 20.14 -11.64 6.70
N ALA A 61 19.30 -11.58 7.73
CA ALA A 61 19.40 -10.58 8.81
C ALA A 61 20.79 -10.60 9.47
N SER A 62 21.30 -11.79 9.76
CA SER A 62 22.65 -11.94 10.35
C SER A 62 23.76 -11.48 9.42
N LYS A 63 23.59 -11.59 8.10
CA LYS A 63 24.53 -11.07 7.09
C LYS A 63 24.55 -9.55 7.04
N ARG A 64 23.38 -8.94 7.26
CA ARG A 64 23.22 -7.49 7.42
C ARG A 64 23.62 -6.97 8.81
N GLN A 65 24.12 -7.85 9.68
CA GLN A 65 24.50 -7.55 11.07
C GLN A 65 23.32 -7.05 11.93
N TRP A 66 22.08 -7.34 11.52
CA TRP A 66 20.92 -7.06 12.34
C TRP A 66 20.78 -8.09 13.44
N THR A 67 20.56 -7.60 14.66
CA THR A 67 20.31 -8.48 15.79
C THR A 67 18.83 -8.69 15.98
N LEU A 68 18.39 -9.92 15.78
CA LEU A 68 17.00 -10.33 15.95
C LEU A 68 16.53 -10.16 17.40
N ASP A 69 15.31 -9.63 17.56
CA ASP A 69 14.65 -9.43 18.85
C ASP A 69 13.12 -9.58 18.70
N LEU A 70 12.68 -10.85 18.65
CA LEU A 70 11.27 -11.23 18.61
C LEU A 70 10.71 -11.50 20.02
N GLY A 71 11.17 -10.79 21.06
CA GLY A 71 10.71 -10.98 22.43
C GLY A 71 11.36 -12.15 23.17
N SER A 72 10.74 -12.65 24.25
CA SER A 72 11.40 -13.58 25.18
C SER A 72 11.69 -14.94 24.51
N PRO A 73 12.84 -15.58 24.77
CA PRO A 73 13.16 -16.89 24.19
C PRO A 73 12.18 -18.01 24.57
N LYS A 74 11.39 -17.82 25.64
CA LYS A 74 10.42 -18.81 26.14
C LYS A 74 9.04 -18.66 25.48
N ASP A 75 8.81 -17.55 24.79
CA ASP A 75 7.49 -17.21 24.26
C ASP A 75 7.13 -18.16 23.11
N HIS A 76 5.84 -18.45 22.99
CA HIS A 76 5.29 -19.16 21.83
C HIS A 76 5.38 -18.28 20.58
N TYR A 77 5.48 -18.87 19.38
CA TYR A 77 5.66 -18.08 18.15
C TYR A 77 4.58 -17.00 17.97
N PHE A 78 3.34 -17.29 18.36
CA PHE A 78 2.23 -16.34 18.25
C PHE A 78 2.49 -15.06 19.08
N GLN A 79 2.98 -15.22 20.32
CA GLN A 79 3.32 -14.09 21.20
C GLN A 79 4.50 -13.29 20.64
N LYS A 80 5.45 -13.98 19.99
CA LYS A 80 6.60 -13.34 19.34
C LYS A 80 6.19 -12.47 18.15
N VAL A 81 5.27 -12.96 17.30
CA VAL A 81 4.72 -12.17 16.20
C VAL A 81 3.97 -10.95 16.75
N ALA A 82 3.14 -11.14 17.78
CA ALA A 82 2.45 -10.03 18.44
C ALA A 82 3.44 -8.96 18.97
N ALA A 83 4.52 -9.36 19.63
CA ALA A 83 5.54 -8.42 20.12
C ALA A 83 6.25 -7.64 19.01
N VAL A 84 6.45 -8.25 17.84
CA VAL A 84 6.98 -7.54 16.65
C VAL A 84 5.94 -6.55 16.13
N ILE A 85 4.67 -6.94 16.03
CA ILE A 85 3.59 -6.06 15.58
C ILE A 85 3.42 -4.85 16.52
N ASP A 86 3.47 -5.07 17.84
CA ASP A 86 3.41 -3.99 18.83
C ASP A 86 4.56 -2.98 18.64
N SER A 87 5.74 -3.46 18.24
CA SER A 87 6.88 -2.60 17.94
C SER A 87 6.64 -1.75 16.68
N ILE A 88 5.92 -2.30 15.69
CA ILE A 88 5.53 -1.59 14.46
C ILE A 88 4.43 -0.54 14.76
N GLN A 89 3.52 -0.82 15.69
CA GLN A 89 2.35 0.03 15.98
C GLN A 89 2.71 1.49 16.27
N ARG A 90 3.84 1.74 16.95
CA ARG A 90 4.34 3.10 17.22
C ARG A 90 4.69 3.88 15.95
N LEU A 91 5.15 3.20 14.91
CA LEU A 91 5.66 3.78 13.67
C LEU A 91 4.61 3.73 12.54
N ASN A 92 3.72 2.74 12.58
CA ASN A 92 2.73 2.48 11.55
C ASN A 92 1.52 1.74 12.14
N PRO A 93 0.60 2.45 12.83
CA PRO A 93 -0.54 1.85 13.50
C PRO A 93 -1.49 1.13 12.53
N SER A 94 -1.69 1.63 11.31
CA SER A 94 -2.56 1.01 10.31
C SER A 94 -2.01 -0.34 9.85
N ARG A 95 -0.70 -0.45 9.58
CA ARG A 95 -0.05 -1.73 9.27
C ARG A 95 -0.12 -2.69 10.45
N ALA A 96 0.09 -2.20 11.67
CA ALA A 96 0.02 -3.04 12.86
C ALA A 96 -1.38 -3.62 13.07
N ALA A 97 -2.43 -2.81 12.91
CA ALA A 97 -3.82 -3.27 12.98
C ALA A 97 -4.13 -4.34 11.93
N LEU A 98 -3.69 -4.11 10.68
CA LEU A 98 -3.84 -5.07 9.58
C LEU A 98 -3.15 -6.41 9.90
N TYR A 99 -1.93 -6.36 10.44
CA TYR A 99 -1.18 -7.57 10.79
C TYR A 99 -1.78 -8.29 12.01
N GLN A 100 -2.34 -7.57 12.98
CA GLN A 100 -3.07 -8.17 14.10
C GLN A 100 -4.30 -8.95 13.62
N GLU A 101 -5.06 -8.39 12.68
CA GLU A 101 -6.19 -9.08 12.04
C GLU A 101 -5.74 -10.37 11.36
N TRP A 102 -4.69 -10.30 10.55
CA TRP A 102 -4.17 -11.48 9.84
C TRP A 102 -3.55 -12.51 10.79
N LEU A 103 -2.95 -12.08 11.89
CA LEU A 103 -2.44 -12.99 12.91
C LEU A 103 -3.58 -13.76 13.59
N ALA A 104 -4.71 -13.09 13.86
CA ALA A 104 -5.88 -13.73 14.46
C ALA A 104 -6.50 -14.82 13.56
N SER A 105 -6.42 -14.67 12.23
CA SER A 105 -6.92 -15.68 11.28
C SER A 105 -5.86 -16.67 10.81
N PHE A 106 -4.57 -16.46 11.10
CA PHE A 106 -3.47 -17.20 10.47
C PHE A 106 -3.61 -18.72 10.55
N GLU A 107 -3.93 -19.27 11.73
CA GLU A 107 -4.06 -20.73 11.89
C GLU A 107 -5.25 -21.30 11.09
N MET A 108 -6.36 -20.56 11.03
CA MET A 108 -7.51 -20.92 10.20
C MET A 108 -7.19 -20.79 8.71
N ASP A 109 -6.32 -19.85 8.33
CA ASP A 109 -5.91 -19.64 6.95
C ASP A 109 -4.79 -20.59 6.51
N THR A 110 -4.33 -21.49 7.39
CA THR A 110 -3.19 -22.38 7.15
C THR A 110 -3.60 -23.84 6.94
N TYR A 111 -3.02 -24.47 5.92
CA TYR A 111 -3.01 -25.92 5.71
C TYR A 111 -1.60 -26.49 5.92
N PHE A 112 -1.44 -27.37 6.92
CA PHE A 112 -0.18 -28.09 7.13
C PHE A 112 -0.16 -29.37 6.31
N THR A 113 0.85 -29.50 5.44
CA THR A 113 1.03 -30.67 4.57
C THR A 113 2.32 -31.42 4.87
N ASP A 114 2.29 -32.74 4.75
CA ASP A 114 3.50 -33.57 4.78
C ASP A 114 4.20 -33.62 3.41
N ALA A 115 3.56 -33.10 2.35
CA ALA A 115 4.13 -33.06 1.02
C ALA A 115 5.33 -32.10 0.94
N LYS A 116 6.33 -32.49 0.15
CA LYS A 116 7.45 -31.59 -0.20
C LYS A 116 6.91 -30.44 -1.04
N LEU A 117 7.19 -29.22 -0.61
CA LEU A 117 6.91 -28.00 -1.38
C LEU A 117 8.06 -27.76 -2.35
N ASN A 118 7.74 -27.44 -3.60
CA ASN A 118 8.73 -27.08 -4.60
C ASN A 118 9.24 -25.67 -4.33
N LEU A 119 10.56 -25.47 -4.46
CA LEU A 119 11.14 -24.14 -4.38
C LEU A 119 10.63 -23.30 -5.57
N LEU A 120 9.98 -22.18 -5.27
CA LEU A 120 9.40 -21.33 -6.28
C LEU A 120 10.45 -20.37 -6.87
N LYS A 121 10.31 -20.08 -8.17
CA LYS A 121 11.27 -19.25 -8.93
C LYS A 121 11.25 -17.77 -8.52
N ASP A 122 10.21 -17.34 -7.83
CA ASP A 122 9.98 -15.97 -7.37
C ASP A 122 10.70 -15.66 -6.05
N THR A 123 11.65 -16.49 -5.63
CA THR A 123 12.45 -16.20 -4.43
C THR A 123 13.32 -14.95 -4.61
N GLY A 124 13.59 -14.51 -5.85
CA GLY A 124 14.45 -13.36 -6.13
C GLY A 124 15.93 -13.65 -5.87
N GLU A 125 16.71 -12.62 -5.56
CA GLU A 125 18.13 -12.77 -5.22
C GLU A 125 18.29 -13.43 -3.85
N ILE A 126 19.16 -14.45 -3.75
CA ILE A 126 19.41 -15.17 -2.51
C ILE A 126 20.91 -15.20 -2.27
N ASP A 127 21.32 -14.89 -1.05
CA ASP A 127 22.70 -15.07 -0.62
C ASP A 127 23.14 -16.54 -0.82
N THR A 128 24.37 -16.76 -1.28
CA THR A 128 24.89 -18.11 -1.45
C THR A 128 24.79 -18.88 -0.12
N PRO A 129 24.07 -20.02 -0.07
CA PRO A 129 23.97 -20.82 1.14
C PRO A 129 25.36 -21.27 1.62
N PRO A 130 25.60 -21.36 2.95
CA PRO A 130 26.84 -21.91 3.47
C PRO A 130 27.06 -23.34 2.97
N LYS A 131 28.34 -23.75 2.90
CA LYS A 131 28.69 -25.13 2.50
C LYS A 131 27.99 -26.15 3.39
N GLY A 132 27.24 -27.07 2.79
CA GLY A 132 26.48 -28.11 3.50
C GLY A 132 25.06 -27.71 3.90
N CYS A 133 24.58 -26.56 3.41
CA CYS A 133 23.21 -26.11 3.56
C CYS A 133 22.48 -26.13 2.21
N ASP A 134 21.23 -26.59 2.22
CA ASP A 134 20.34 -26.57 1.07
C ASP A 134 19.14 -25.65 1.33
N LEU A 135 18.60 -25.01 0.28
CA LEU A 135 17.36 -24.25 0.37
C LEU A 135 16.15 -25.17 0.25
N ALA A 136 15.11 -24.92 1.04
CA ALA A 136 13.83 -25.61 0.95
C ALA A 136 12.66 -24.63 1.18
N GLN A 137 11.57 -24.85 0.44
CA GLN A 137 10.34 -24.08 0.60
C GLN A 137 9.62 -24.51 1.89
N ALA A 138 9.35 -23.57 2.78
CA ALA A 138 8.71 -23.85 4.07
C ALA A 138 7.19 -23.62 4.02
N ALA A 139 6.75 -22.54 3.38
CA ALA A 139 5.34 -22.33 3.06
C ALA A 139 5.15 -21.85 1.62
N VAL A 140 3.90 -21.78 1.20
CA VAL A 140 3.47 -21.27 -0.09
C VAL A 140 2.25 -20.39 0.14
N HIS A 141 2.25 -19.20 -0.48
CA HIS A 141 1.11 -18.30 -0.48
C HIS A 141 0.18 -18.64 -1.65
N GLN A 142 -1.11 -18.76 -1.36
CA GLN A 142 -2.15 -18.94 -2.37
C GLN A 142 -3.04 -17.70 -2.43
N ASP A 143 -3.25 -17.17 -3.63
CA ASP A 143 -4.29 -16.18 -3.85
C ASP A 143 -5.67 -16.86 -3.80
N THR A 144 -6.29 -16.89 -2.63
CA THR A 144 -7.54 -17.60 -2.39
C THR A 144 -8.74 -16.74 -2.80
N ASN A 145 -9.23 -16.93 -4.02
CA ASN A 145 -10.51 -16.36 -4.46
C ASN A 145 -11.69 -17.33 -4.30
N LEU A 146 -11.42 -18.57 -3.85
CA LEU A 146 -12.44 -19.60 -3.67
C LEU A 146 -12.69 -19.89 -2.19
N ARG A 147 -13.98 -20.00 -1.86
CA ARG A 147 -14.44 -20.32 -0.51
C ARG A 147 -13.94 -21.70 -0.09
N GLY A 148 -13.16 -21.76 0.99
CA GLY A 148 -12.64 -22.99 1.58
C GLY A 148 -11.16 -23.26 1.29
N ASP A 149 -10.55 -22.53 0.35
CA ASP A 149 -9.11 -22.59 0.14
C ASP A 149 -8.37 -21.95 1.33
N ARG A 150 -7.25 -22.56 1.70
CA ARG A 150 -6.35 -22.02 2.73
C ARG A 150 -5.33 -21.11 2.07
N ARG A 151 -5.06 -19.95 2.67
CA ARG A 151 -4.12 -18.97 2.12
C ARG A 151 -2.68 -19.45 2.20
N TYR A 152 -2.33 -20.20 3.23
CA TYR A 152 -0.98 -20.64 3.49
C TYR A 152 -0.90 -22.17 3.46
N ILE A 153 -0.02 -22.73 2.63
CA ILE A 153 0.32 -24.16 2.69
C ILE A 153 1.71 -24.29 3.32
N ILE A 154 1.81 -24.88 4.50
CA ILE A 154 3.07 -25.02 5.24
C ILE A 154 3.53 -26.48 5.25
N ASN A 155 4.81 -26.73 4.94
CA ASN A 155 5.42 -28.03 5.13
C ASN A 155 5.55 -28.35 6.62
N LYS A 156 4.76 -29.32 7.10
CA LYS A 156 4.66 -29.71 8.51
C LYS A 156 5.99 -30.22 9.07
N GLY A 157 6.78 -30.95 8.26
CA GLY A 157 8.08 -31.48 8.67
C GLY A 157 9.12 -30.39 8.91
N ILE A 158 9.12 -29.34 8.09
CA ILE A 158 9.97 -28.15 8.26
C ILE A 158 9.47 -27.33 9.45
N TRP A 159 8.16 -27.06 9.52
CA TRP A 159 7.55 -26.31 10.62
C TRP A 159 7.90 -26.89 11.99
N ASN A 160 7.80 -28.21 12.16
CA ASN A 160 8.10 -28.88 13.42
C ASN A 160 9.58 -28.83 13.82
N LYS A 161 10.48 -28.54 12.87
CA LYS A 161 11.92 -28.39 13.11
C LYS A 161 12.35 -26.94 13.35
N LEU A 162 11.51 -25.97 13.00
CA LEU A 162 11.72 -24.57 13.34
C LEU A 162 11.48 -24.36 14.84
N ASP A 163 12.36 -23.59 15.47
CA ASP A 163 12.13 -23.06 16.80
C ASP A 163 11.04 -21.96 16.78
N ASN A 164 10.64 -21.46 17.95
CA ASN A 164 9.58 -20.45 18.01
C ASN A 164 9.97 -19.12 17.33
N ASN A 165 11.26 -18.79 17.26
CA ASN A 165 11.72 -17.62 16.49
C ASN A 165 11.53 -17.87 14.99
N GLY A 166 12.00 -18.99 14.45
CA GLY A 166 11.85 -19.35 13.05
C GLY A 166 10.39 -19.48 12.61
N LYS A 167 9.52 -20.01 13.48
CA LYS A 167 8.07 -20.03 13.26
C LYS A 167 7.49 -18.62 13.22
N ALA A 168 7.85 -17.76 14.18
CA ALA A 168 7.35 -16.38 14.21
C ALA A 168 7.80 -15.60 12.98
N GLY A 169 9.07 -15.73 12.58
CA GLY A 169 9.58 -15.14 11.36
C GLY A 169 8.86 -15.66 10.11
N LEU A 170 8.53 -16.95 10.03
CA LEU A 170 7.78 -17.50 8.88
C LEU A 170 6.37 -16.93 8.82
N VAL A 171 5.66 -16.85 9.95
CA VAL A 171 4.33 -16.22 10.03
C VAL A 171 4.37 -14.77 9.59
N LEU A 172 5.36 -14.01 10.07
CA LEU A 172 5.53 -12.60 9.72
C LEU A 172 5.90 -12.43 8.24
N HIS A 173 6.71 -13.34 7.67
CA HIS A 173 6.99 -13.39 6.23
C HIS A 173 5.69 -13.47 5.42
N GLU A 174 4.80 -14.40 5.79
CA GLU A 174 3.55 -14.60 5.05
C GLU A 174 2.62 -13.38 5.10
N MET A 175 2.61 -12.64 6.21
CA MET A 175 1.86 -11.39 6.35
C MET A 175 2.47 -10.29 5.49
N ILE A 176 3.78 -10.08 5.57
CA ILE A 176 4.48 -9.10 4.76
C ILE A 176 4.31 -9.40 3.28
N TYR A 177 4.50 -10.65 2.88
CA TYR A 177 4.35 -11.06 1.49
C TYR A 177 2.92 -10.82 1.00
N ARG A 178 1.90 -11.14 1.82
CA ARG A 178 0.50 -10.80 1.54
C ARG A 178 0.31 -9.30 1.28
N GLU A 179 0.90 -8.44 2.11
CA GLU A 179 0.86 -7.00 1.86
C GLU A 179 1.49 -6.67 0.51
N LEU A 180 2.73 -7.11 0.26
CA LEU A 180 3.49 -6.74 -0.93
C LEU A 180 2.89 -7.23 -2.25
N VAL A 181 2.26 -8.41 -2.29
CA VAL A 181 1.61 -8.93 -3.51
C VAL A 181 0.23 -8.34 -3.77
N THR A 182 -0.36 -7.66 -2.78
CA THR A 182 -1.63 -6.93 -2.94
C THR A 182 -1.44 -5.46 -3.30
N GLN A 183 -0.20 -4.96 -3.26
CA GLN A 183 0.16 -3.61 -3.70
C GLN A 183 0.07 -3.45 -5.23
N TYR A 184 0.01 -2.20 -5.69
CA TYR A 184 0.08 -1.85 -7.11
C TYR A 184 1.34 -1.01 -7.39
N PRO A 185 2.30 -1.51 -8.18
CA PRO A 185 2.32 -2.83 -8.81
C PRO A 185 2.64 -3.93 -7.79
N PRO A 186 2.17 -5.17 -8.00
CA PRO A 186 2.49 -6.27 -7.10
C PRO A 186 3.97 -6.60 -7.19
N HIS A 187 4.58 -6.91 -6.04
CA HIS A 187 5.95 -7.37 -6.00
C HIS A 187 6.09 -8.73 -6.69
N GLY A 188 6.98 -8.81 -7.68
CA GLY A 188 7.19 -10.03 -8.47
C GLY A 188 8.05 -11.12 -7.79
N THR A 189 8.67 -10.81 -6.65
CA THR A 189 9.51 -11.74 -5.90
C THR A 189 9.36 -11.54 -4.39
N SER A 190 9.76 -12.53 -3.59
CA SER A 190 9.73 -12.45 -2.12
C SER A 190 10.98 -11.79 -1.51
N TYR A 191 11.88 -11.21 -2.32
CA TYR A 191 13.11 -10.58 -1.84
C TYR A 191 12.83 -9.48 -0.81
N PHE A 192 11.92 -8.57 -1.14
CA PHE A 192 11.54 -7.46 -0.25
C PHE A 192 10.79 -7.94 0.98
N ALA A 193 10.00 -9.02 0.86
CA ALA A 193 9.37 -9.65 2.02
C ALA A 193 10.42 -10.16 3.02
N ARG A 194 11.47 -10.84 2.54
CA ARG A 194 12.56 -11.31 3.41
C ARG A 194 13.32 -10.17 4.07
N SER A 195 13.68 -9.16 3.28
CA SER A 195 14.39 -7.98 3.76
C SER A 195 13.59 -7.25 4.84
N LEU A 196 12.29 -7.03 4.59
CA LEU A 196 11.41 -6.37 5.56
C LEU A 196 11.15 -7.23 6.80
N ASN A 197 11.01 -8.55 6.64
CA ASN A 197 10.84 -9.46 7.77
C ASN A 197 12.08 -9.50 8.67
N ALA A 198 13.27 -9.55 8.06
CA ALA A 198 14.55 -9.44 8.75
C ALA A 198 14.66 -8.12 9.52
N PHE A 199 14.20 -7.01 8.91
CA PHE A 199 14.17 -5.70 9.54
C PHE A 199 13.18 -5.61 10.70
N PHE A 200 11.91 -5.99 10.51
CA PHE A 200 10.88 -5.97 11.55
C PHE A 200 11.20 -6.91 12.71
N SER A 201 11.85 -8.05 12.43
CA SER A 201 12.28 -8.99 13.46
C SER A 201 13.53 -8.54 14.23
N SER A 202 14.14 -7.41 13.87
CA SER A 202 15.36 -6.88 14.50
C SER A 202 15.06 -5.93 15.65
N ARG A 203 16.03 -5.71 16.54
CA ARG A 203 15.94 -4.68 17.59
C ARG A 203 15.85 -3.26 17.05
N GLU A 204 16.29 -3.03 15.81
CA GLU A 204 16.40 -1.69 15.23
C GLU A 204 15.03 -1.00 15.19
N VAL A 205 13.97 -1.73 14.82
CA VAL A 205 12.61 -1.17 14.72
C VAL A 205 12.09 -0.62 16.06
N LYS A 206 12.54 -1.16 17.19
CA LYS A 206 12.04 -0.76 18.52
C LYS A 206 12.46 0.65 18.91
N THR A 207 13.67 1.04 18.52
CA THR A 207 14.26 2.35 18.86
C THR A 207 14.29 3.32 17.69
N MET A 208 13.83 2.89 16.52
CA MET A 208 13.88 3.67 15.28
C MET A 208 12.96 4.90 15.32
N HIS A 209 13.43 5.99 14.71
CA HIS A 209 12.60 7.18 14.44
C HIS A 209 11.77 7.02 13.15
N LEU A 210 10.68 7.78 13.02
CA LEU A 210 9.79 7.68 11.86
C LEU A 210 10.51 7.89 10.52
N GLN A 211 11.47 8.81 10.46
CA GLN A 211 12.28 9.09 9.26
C GLN A 211 13.13 7.90 8.84
N GLU A 212 13.75 7.21 9.78
CA GLU A 212 14.55 6.00 9.51
C GLU A 212 13.65 4.85 9.06
N TYR A 213 12.46 4.74 9.64
CA TYR A 213 11.44 3.76 9.24
C TYR A 213 10.99 4.00 7.80
N TYR A 214 10.66 5.25 7.46
CA TYR A 214 10.36 5.68 6.10
C TYR A 214 11.46 5.29 5.11
N ASN A 215 12.72 5.60 5.43
CA ASN A 215 13.85 5.29 4.56
C ASN A 215 13.98 3.78 4.31
N ASN A 216 13.76 2.95 5.35
CA ASN A 216 13.77 1.49 5.21
C ASN A 216 12.60 0.99 4.34
N LEU A 217 11.39 1.48 4.55
CA LEU A 217 10.25 1.07 3.74
C LEU A 217 10.41 1.47 2.27
N SER A 218 10.90 2.69 2.03
CA SER A 218 11.15 3.21 0.68
C SER A 218 12.22 2.40 -0.05
N ALA A 219 13.31 2.03 0.63
CA ALA A 219 14.35 1.15 0.08
C ALA A 219 13.84 -0.29 -0.23
N ASN A 220 12.74 -0.70 0.38
CA ASN A 220 12.08 -1.99 0.13
C ASN A 220 10.85 -1.89 -0.80
N TYR A 221 10.63 -0.73 -1.43
CA TYR A 221 9.50 -0.46 -2.32
C TYR A 221 8.13 -0.82 -1.73
N VAL A 222 7.98 -0.64 -0.43
CA VAL A 222 6.69 -0.81 0.25
C VAL A 222 5.79 0.35 -0.16
N ALA A 223 4.52 0.11 -0.50
CA ALA A 223 3.68 1.17 -1.06
C ALA A 223 3.30 2.27 -0.07
N THR A 224 3.06 1.94 1.20
CA THR A 224 2.46 2.86 2.18
C THR A 224 3.19 2.89 3.51
N MET A 225 3.05 4.01 4.23
CA MET A 225 3.34 4.12 5.66
C MET A 225 2.34 5.08 6.33
N ASP A 226 2.38 5.19 7.65
CA ASP A 226 1.62 6.21 8.36
C ASP A 226 2.52 7.38 8.79
N THR A 227 1.93 8.56 8.93
CA THR A 227 2.53 9.69 9.65
C THR A 227 2.42 9.48 11.16
N GLN A 228 3.03 10.38 11.95
CA GLN A 228 2.92 10.41 13.40
C GLN A 228 1.48 10.54 13.93
N TYR A 229 0.52 10.92 13.08
CA TYR A 229 -0.90 11.04 13.42
C TYR A 229 -1.74 9.86 12.90
N GLY A 230 -1.11 8.79 12.41
CA GLY A 230 -1.82 7.63 11.85
C GLY A 230 -2.41 7.88 10.46
N LEU A 231 -2.09 9.00 9.81
CA LEU A 231 -2.56 9.26 8.45
C LEU A 231 -1.68 8.50 7.44
N PRO A 232 -2.26 7.67 6.55
CA PRO A 232 -1.49 6.94 5.57
C PRO A 232 -0.92 7.88 4.51
N ILE A 233 0.32 7.64 4.12
CA ILE A 233 0.98 8.25 2.97
C ILE A 233 1.47 7.15 2.01
N VAL A 234 1.35 7.40 0.72
CA VAL A 234 1.99 6.58 -0.31
C VAL A 234 3.47 6.95 -0.32
N ILE A 235 4.36 5.97 -0.16
CA ILE A 235 5.82 6.18 -0.19
C ILE A 235 6.44 5.66 -1.49
N THR A 236 5.80 4.72 -2.16
CA THR A 236 6.25 4.17 -3.44
C THR A 236 5.03 3.82 -4.31
N THR A 237 5.08 4.15 -5.60
CA THR A 237 4.04 3.85 -6.60
C THR A 237 4.68 3.45 -7.93
N ALA A 238 3.95 2.78 -8.83
CA ALA A 238 4.40 2.63 -10.23
C ALA A 238 4.19 3.92 -11.03
N SER A 239 5.14 4.23 -11.92
CA SER A 239 4.94 5.12 -13.06
C SER A 239 4.04 4.44 -14.11
N ALA A 240 3.62 5.20 -15.13
CA ALA A 240 2.90 4.63 -16.28
C ALA A 240 3.72 3.56 -17.03
N GLN A 241 5.05 3.57 -16.90
CA GLN A 241 5.97 2.60 -17.47
C GLN A 241 6.21 1.39 -16.55
N GLY A 242 5.58 1.35 -15.38
CA GLY A 242 5.76 0.28 -14.39
C GLY A 242 7.02 0.40 -13.53
N GLU A 243 7.72 1.54 -13.59
CA GLU A 243 8.89 1.80 -12.75
C GLU A 243 8.45 2.27 -11.36
N PHE A 244 9.13 1.85 -10.31
CA PHE A 244 8.84 2.36 -8.97
C PHE A 244 9.32 3.81 -8.84
N VAL A 245 8.43 4.66 -8.34
CA VAL A 245 8.63 6.08 -8.08
C VAL A 245 8.43 6.34 -6.60
N HIS A 246 9.40 7.01 -5.97
CA HIS A 246 9.38 7.30 -4.55
C HIS A 246 8.75 8.67 -4.27
N THR A 247 7.88 8.75 -3.27
CA THR A 247 7.36 10.01 -2.73
C THR A 247 8.50 10.79 -2.09
N LYS A 248 8.55 12.10 -2.28
CA LYS A 248 9.49 12.95 -1.52
C LYS A 248 8.84 13.30 -0.18
N VAL A 249 9.36 12.75 0.90
CA VAL A 249 8.91 13.08 2.25
C VAL A 249 9.96 13.95 2.92
N ARG A 250 9.53 15.09 3.46
CA ARG A 250 10.35 15.98 4.30
C ARG A 250 9.85 15.88 5.74
N PHE A 251 10.82 15.94 6.64
CA PHE A 251 10.64 15.76 8.07
C PHE A 251 11.10 17.03 8.78
N SER A 252 10.26 17.63 9.61
CA SER A 252 10.67 18.75 10.48
C SER A 252 11.43 18.26 11.71
N SER A 253 11.25 16.99 12.09
CA SER A 253 12.02 16.28 13.11
C SER A 253 12.07 14.78 12.75
N PRO A 254 12.96 13.96 13.35
CA PRO A 254 13.02 12.53 13.06
C PRO A 254 11.68 11.78 13.20
N ASP A 255 10.75 12.28 14.03
CA ASP A 255 9.44 11.68 14.26
C ASP A 255 8.27 12.53 13.73
N THR A 256 8.53 13.53 12.89
CA THR A 256 7.50 14.45 12.41
C THR A 256 7.66 14.65 10.91
N VAL A 257 6.76 14.05 10.14
CA VAL A 257 6.58 14.43 8.73
C VAL A 257 6.12 15.89 8.72
N ASP A 258 6.67 16.70 7.83
CA ASP A 258 6.22 18.08 7.55
C ASP A 258 5.56 18.20 6.18
N PHE A 259 5.96 17.34 5.23
CA PHE A 259 5.55 17.40 3.84
C PHE A 259 5.75 16.06 3.14
N ALA A 260 4.82 15.72 2.26
CA ALA A 260 4.93 14.58 1.36
C ALA A 260 4.44 14.98 -0.03
N GLU A 261 5.28 14.76 -1.04
CA GLU A 261 4.99 15.04 -2.46
C GLU A 261 5.10 13.74 -3.24
N THR A 262 3.96 13.23 -3.70
CA THR A 262 3.90 11.98 -4.46
C THR A 262 4.37 12.24 -5.88
N ALA A 263 5.41 11.55 -6.32
CA ALA A 263 6.06 11.84 -7.60
C ALA A 263 5.33 11.25 -8.83
N ALA A 264 4.27 10.46 -8.65
CA ALA A 264 3.39 10.06 -9.74
C ALA A 264 1.99 10.68 -9.56
N PRO A 265 1.34 11.15 -10.63
CA PRO A 265 -0.10 11.36 -10.60
C PRO A 265 -0.71 10.01 -10.23
N ILE A 266 -1.36 9.93 -9.07
CA ILE A 266 -2.27 8.82 -8.79
C ILE A 266 -3.20 8.77 -9.99
N LEU A 267 -3.46 7.57 -10.53
CA LEU A 267 -4.15 7.32 -11.80
C LEU A 267 -5.55 7.96 -11.98
N ASN A 268 -5.98 8.83 -11.05
CA ASN A 268 -7.19 9.65 -11.06
C ASN A 268 -6.94 11.18 -10.90
N GLY A 269 -5.71 11.69 -11.05
CA GLY A 269 -5.44 13.14 -11.14
C GLY A 269 -5.54 13.94 -9.82
N ILE A 270 -5.64 13.27 -8.66
CA ILE A 270 -5.67 13.94 -7.36
C ILE A 270 -4.28 13.92 -6.74
N PHE A 271 -3.70 15.12 -6.53
CA PHE A 271 -2.47 15.30 -5.78
C PHE A 271 -2.82 15.60 -4.33
N TYR A 272 -2.24 14.83 -3.41
CA TYR A 272 -2.26 15.15 -1.98
C TYR A 272 -0.93 15.83 -1.67
N THR A 273 -0.98 17.11 -1.30
CA THR A 273 0.16 17.77 -0.66
C THR A 273 -0.17 17.94 0.80
N TRP A 274 0.67 17.37 1.65
CA TRP A 274 0.53 17.51 3.09
C TRP A 274 1.47 18.61 3.59
N LEU A 275 0.99 19.51 4.45
CA LEU A 275 1.76 20.61 5.05
C LEU A 275 1.42 20.69 6.54
N GLY A 276 2.12 19.92 7.38
CA GLY A 276 1.82 19.85 8.81
C GLY A 276 0.38 19.37 9.05
N ASN A 277 -0.42 20.05 9.87
CA ASN A 277 -1.79 19.63 10.20
C ASN A 277 -2.84 19.88 9.09
N LYS A 278 -2.44 19.94 7.81
CA LYS A 278 -3.34 20.26 6.70
C LYS A 278 -3.12 19.30 5.53
N VAL A 279 -4.23 18.74 5.05
CA VAL A 279 -4.29 18.04 3.76
C VAL A 279 -4.74 19.04 2.70
N ILE A 280 -3.93 19.28 1.68
CA ILE A 280 -4.32 20.07 0.51
C ILE A 280 -4.58 19.11 -0.64
N LEU A 281 -5.83 19.07 -1.08
CA LEU A 281 -6.25 18.43 -2.34
C LEU A 281 -6.01 19.43 -3.46
N GLN A 282 -5.09 19.14 -4.38
CA GLN A 282 -4.96 19.92 -5.61
C GLN A 282 -5.66 19.17 -6.74
N ASN A 283 -6.83 19.68 -7.13
CA ASN A 283 -7.39 19.44 -8.46
C ASN A 283 -6.68 20.40 -9.42
N GLY A 284 -6.09 19.88 -10.48
CA GLY A 284 -5.32 20.68 -11.42
C GLY A 284 -6.17 21.74 -12.11
N GLU A 285 -6.07 22.99 -11.65
CA GLU A 285 -6.20 24.25 -12.43
C GLU A 285 -5.84 25.44 -11.51
N CYS A 286 -4.72 26.14 -11.79
CA CYS A 286 -4.30 27.34 -11.05
C CYS A 286 -4.94 28.60 -11.65
N SER A 287 -5.61 29.43 -10.84
CA SER A 287 -5.90 30.83 -11.17
C SER A 287 -5.24 31.79 -10.17
N GLU A 288 -4.56 32.81 -10.69
CA GLU A 288 -3.71 33.77 -9.96
C GLU A 288 -4.49 34.70 -9.02
N ALA A 289 -4.19 34.67 -7.71
CA ALA A 289 -4.13 35.85 -6.83
C ALA A 289 -3.59 35.52 -5.42
N ALA A 290 -2.65 36.35 -4.94
CA ALA A 290 -2.24 36.59 -3.54
C ALA A 290 -1.23 35.63 -2.83
N ALA A 291 0.04 35.80 -3.21
CA ALA A 291 1.30 35.87 -2.42
C ALA A 291 1.55 35.08 -1.10
N GLY A 292 2.34 34.01 -1.24
CA GLY A 292 3.41 33.52 -0.35
C GLY A 292 4.45 32.76 -1.20
N ARG A 293 5.77 33.05 -1.07
CA ARG A 293 6.79 32.72 -2.12
C ARG A 293 7.43 31.31 -1.99
N TYR A 294 7.37 30.54 -3.09
CA TYR A 294 8.28 29.42 -3.42
C TYR A 294 8.70 29.52 -4.90
N PHE A 295 9.88 28.98 -5.25
CA PHE A 295 10.45 28.96 -6.62
C PHE A 295 10.79 27.52 -7.03
N ASN A 296 10.58 27.16 -8.29
CA ASN A 296 11.08 25.91 -8.87
C ASN A 296 12.55 26.05 -9.33
N ALA A 297 13.17 24.95 -9.80
CA ALA A 297 14.58 24.89 -10.22
C ALA A 297 14.96 25.79 -11.41
N GLU A 298 13.98 26.40 -12.09
CA GLU A 298 14.15 27.29 -13.25
C GLU A 298 13.61 28.71 -13.00
N GLY A 299 13.17 29.03 -11.77
CA GLY A 299 12.75 30.38 -11.38
C GLY A 299 11.36 30.81 -11.87
N ALA A 300 10.50 29.89 -12.32
CA ALA A 300 9.13 30.19 -12.73
C ALA A 300 8.12 30.02 -11.56
N PRO A 301 7.17 30.96 -11.36
CA PRO A 301 6.19 30.91 -10.26
C PRO A 301 5.07 29.89 -10.51
N THR A 302 4.63 29.19 -9.45
CA THR A 302 3.40 28.37 -9.39
C THR A 302 2.74 28.52 -8.00
N CYS A 303 1.40 28.53 -7.93
CA CYS A 303 0.59 29.00 -6.78
C CYS A 303 0.33 27.93 -5.70
N LEU A 304 0.18 28.35 -4.42
CA LEU A 304 -1.07 28.19 -3.64
C LEU A 304 -1.02 28.87 -2.24
N ASP A 305 -2.04 29.66 -1.93
CA ASP A 305 -2.56 29.88 -0.57
C ASP A 305 -4.10 29.81 -0.66
N ALA A 306 -4.72 28.87 0.06
CA ALA A 306 -6.17 28.87 0.32
C ALA A 306 -6.46 28.12 1.61
N LEU A 307 -7.03 28.83 2.60
CA LEU A 307 -7.71 28.24 3.74
C LEU A 307 -8.94 27.47 3.24
N VAL A 308 -8.92 26.14 3.30
CA VAL A 308 -10.13 25.33 3.15
C VAL A 308 -10.88 25.37 4.49
N ASN A 309 -11.90 26.22 4.58
CA ASN A 309 -12.91 26.15 5.65
C ASN A 309 -14.17 25.37 5.19
N GLU A 310 -14.20 24.88 3.94
CA GLU A 310 -15.36 24.22 3.33
C GLU A 310 -14.90 23.12 2.37
N LEU A 311 -15.31 21.87 2.62
CA LEU A 311 -15.22 20.82 1.62
C LEU A 311 -16.35 21.01 0.61
N THR A 312 -16.05 21.59 -0.56
CA THR A 312 -17.00 21.72 -1.66
C THR A 312 -16.77 20.59 -2.65
N ILE A 313 -17.75 19.70 -2.80
CA ILE A 313 -17.72 18.65 -3.83
C ILE A 313 -18.24 19.27 -5.13
N GLN A 314 -17.40 19.32 -6.17
CA GLN A 314 -17.77 19.73 -7.53
C GLN A 314 -17.44 18.61 -8.51
N GLU A 315 -18.35 17.66 -8.64
CA GLU A 315 -18.30 16.63 -9.69
C GLU A 315 -19.70 16.42 -10.27
N ALA A 316 -19.78 16.24 -11.59
CA ALA A 316 -20.94 15.72 -12.32
C ALA A 316 -22.32 16.19 -11.79
N GLY A 317 -22.52 17.51 -11.66
CA GLY A 317 -23.81 18.08 -11.26
C GLY A 317 -24.09 18.12 -9.76
N ILE A 318 -23.11 17.81 -8.90
CA ILE A 318 -23.21 17.93 -7.44
C ILE A 318 -22.51 19.21 -6.96
N ASN A 319 -23.18 19.99 -6.10
CA ASN A 319 -22.59 21.10 -5.35
C ASN A 319 -23.12 21.08 -3.92
N GLY A 320 -22.33 20.78 -2.90
CA GLY A 320 -22.84 20.72 -1.53
C GLY A 320 -21.80 20.89 -0.43
N LYS A 321 -22.32 20.99 0.79
CA LYS A 321 -21.59 21.12 2.05
C LYS A 321 -21.95 19.98 2.99
N LEU A 322 -20.97 19.53 3.77
CA LEU A 322 -21.11 18.47 4.77
C LEU A 322 -21.17 19.07 6.18
N PHE A 323 -22.08 18.58 7.02
CA PHE A 323 -22.30 19.04 8.39
C PHE A 323 -22.42 17.86 9.35
N PHE A 324 -22.02 18.02 10.61
CA PHE A 324 -22.46 17.16 11.71
C PHE A 324 -23.69 17.77 12.37
N LYS A 325 -24.72 16.96 12.58
CA LYS A 325 -25.89 17.32 13.38
C LYS A 325 -25.78 16.64 14.73
N ASP A 326 -25.61 17.43 15.78
CA ASP A 326 -25.60 16.91 17.15
C ASP A 326 -27.03 16.60 17.66
N GLY A 327 -27.11 15.99 18.85
CA GLY A 327 -28.38 15.68 19.51
C GLY A 327 -29.26 16.88 19.86
N SER A 328 -28.74 18.11 19.72
CA SER A 328 -29.49 19.35 19.92
C SER A 328 -30.01 19.96 18.60
N GLY A 329 -29.67 19.34 17.45
CA GLY A 329 -30.10 19.78 16.12
C GLY A 329 -29.21 20.86 15.50
N TYR A 330 -28.09 21.21 16.12
CA TYR A 330 -27.15 22.19 15.58
C TYR A 330 -26.25 21.55 14.52
N LEU A 331 -26.10 22.26 13.39
CA LEU A 331 -25.23 21.86 12.29
C LEU A 331 -23.85 22.49 12.48
N THR A 332 -22.84 21.66 12.67
CA THR A 332 -21.43 22.06 12.73
C THR A 332 -20.77 21.73 11.40
N ASN A 333 -20.11 22.70 10.77
CA ASN A 333 -19.37 22.49 9.53
C ASN A 333 -18.22 21.52 9.78
N ILE A 334 -18.13 20.48 8.95
CA ILE A 334 -17.14 19.42 9.11
C ILE A 334 -15.79 19.94 8.61
N ARG A 335 -14.82 20.05 9.53
CA ARG A 335 -13.47 20.43 9.14
C ARG A 335 -12.66 19.25 8.58
N GLU A 336 -12.93 18.01 8.97
CA GLU A 336 -12.19 16.83 8.51
C GLU A 336 -13.11 15.59 8.58
N SER A 337 -13.31 14.89 7.46
CA SER A 337 -13.97 13.57 7.41
C SER A 337 -13.47 12.79 6.19
N PHE A 338 -13.44 11.47 6.29
CA PHE A 338 -12.96 10.58 5.24
C PHE A 338 -13.97 10.53 4.08
N VAL A 339 -13.61 11.17 2.97
CA VAL A 339 -14.35 11.08 1.70
C VAL A 339 -13.55 10.19 0.76
N SER A 340 -14.16 9.09 0.32
CA SER A 340 -13.63 8.24 -0.73
C SER A 340 -14.44 8.45 -2.00
N VAL A 341 -13.77 8.78 -3.10
CA VAL A 341 -14.39 9.00 -4.42
C VAL A 341 -13.80 8.00 -5.39
N ASP A 342 -14.65 7.28 -6.11
CA ASP A 342 -14.28 6.58 -7.34
C ASP A 342 -15.20 6.99 -8.50
N SER A 343 -14.87 6.54 -9.72
CA SER A 343 -15.59 6.87 -10.96
C SER A 343 -17.10 6.54 -10.99
N ARG A 344 -17.62 5.82 -10.00
CA ARG A 344 -18.99 5.31 -9.92
C ARG A 344 -19.68 5.56 -8.58
N GLN A 345 -18.96 6.01 -7.55
CA GLN A 345 -19.54 6.26 -6.24
C GLN A 345 -18.74 7.26 -5.40
N VAL A 346 -19.46 8.05 -4.59
CA VAL A 346 -18.88 8.81 -3.48
C VAL A 346 -19.34 8.16 -2.19
N THR A 347 -18.39 7.72 -1.37
CA THR A 347 -18.63 7.16 -0.04
C THR A 347 -18.13 8.13 1.02
N ILE A 348 -19.01 8.50 1.96
CA ILE A 348 -18.66 9.36 3.09
C ILE A 348 -19.01 8.63 4.38
N ARG A 349 -18.02 8.45 5.26
CA ARG A 349 -18.20 7.79 6.55
C ARG A 349 -17.97 8.78 7.69
N GLY A 350 -18.90 8.79 8.65
CA GLY A 350 -18.69 9.48 9.92
C GLY A 350 -17.65 8.74 10.76
N ASP A 351 -16.92 9.49 11.58
CA ASP A 351 -16.01 8.91 12.57
C ASP A 351 -16.85 8.22 13.65
N GLY A 352 -16.74 6.90 13.74
CA GLY A 352 -17.43 6.08 14.72
C GLY A 352 -16.43 5.18 15.42
N ASP A 353 -15.81 5.70 16.49
CA ASP A 353 -15.13 4.87 17.48
C ASP A 353 -16.20 4.16 18.34
N PRO A 354 -16.32 2.82 18.32
CA PRO A 354 -17.29 2.11 19.16
C PRO A 354 -16.92 2.10 20.65
N THR A 355 -15.81 2.73 21.07
CA THR A 355 -15.30 2.62 22.45
C THR A 355 -15.42 3.86 23.34
N SER A 356 -15.95 4.97 22.84
CA SER A 356 -16.24 6.16 23.66
C SER A 356 -17.75 6.40 23.82
N VAL A 357 -18.33 5.81 24.88
CA VAL A 357 -19.71 6.09 25.30
C VAL A 357 -19.80 7.51 25.86
N LEU A 358 -20.11 8.49 25.01
CA LEU A 358 -20.69 9.76 25.44
C LEU A 358 -22.21 9.59 25.58
N PRO A 359 -22.84 10.05 26.68
CA PRO A 359 -24.29 9.95 26.83
C PRO A 359 -24.97 11.00 25.95
N GLY A 360 -25.39 10.59 24.75
CA GLY A 360 -26.14 11.40 23.80
C GLY A 360 -26.48 10.60 22.53
N PRO A 361 -27.49 11.00 21.74
CA PRO A 361 -27.73 10.37 20.45
C PRO A 361 -26.50 10.54 19.55
N LEU A 362 -26.17 9.49 18.79
CA LEU A 362 -25.01 9.50 17.89
C LEU A 362 -25.09 10.69 16.92
N PRO A 363 -23.97 11.37 16.64
CA PRO A 363 -23.95 12.45 15.66
C PRO A 363 -24.35 11.92 14.29
N VAL A 364 -25.22 12.66 13.60
CA VAL A 364 -25.70 12.30 12.26
C VAL A 364 -24.95 13.15 11.23
N LEU A 365 -24.43 12.51 10.18
CA LEU A 365 -23.83 13.23 9.07
C LEU A 365 -24.95 13.84 8.22
N VAL A 366 -24.82 15.11 7.87
CA VAL A 366 -25.79 15.85 7.06
C VAL A 366 -25.12 16.43 5.83
N PHE A 367 -25.49 15.96 4.65
CA PHE A 367 -25.12 16.61 3.39
C PHE A 367 -26.21 17.60 2.99
N LYS A 368 -25.86 18.85 2.69
CA LYS A 368 -26.78 19.81 2.05
C LYS A 368 -26.15 20.35 0.77
N GLY A 369 -26.80 20.12 -0.35
CA GLY A 369 -26.29 20.57 -1.64
C GLY A 369 -27.31 20.44 -2.74
N THR A 370 -26.84 20.56 -3.97
CA THR A 370 -27.58 20.23 -5.18
C THR A 370 -27.02 18.95 -5.80
N VAL A 371 -27.89 18.13 -6.38
CA VAL A 371 -27.53 16.95 -7.18
C VAL A 371 -28.33 17.04 -8.48
N ASN A 372 -27.64 17.14 -9.62
CA ASN A 372 -28.23 17.42 -10.92
C ASN A 372 -29.15 18.66 -10.91
N GLY A 373 -28.73 19.70 -10.18
CA GLY A 373 -29.47 20.97 -10.06
C GLY A 373 -30.69 20.93 -9.14
N LYS A 374 -30.95 19.83 -8.41
CA LYS A 374 -32.00 19.75 -7.40
C LYS A 374 -31.40 19.81 -6.00
N ASP A 375 -31.98 20.61 -5.12
CA ASP A 375 -31.57 20.64 -3.71
C ASP A 375 -31.82 19.27 -3.06
N VAL A 376 -30.81 18.78 -2.34
CA VAL A 376 -30.85 17.53 -1.58
C VAL A 376 -30.32 17.80 -0.18
N THR A 377 -31.01 17.28 0.83
CA THR A 377 -30.50 17.13 2.19
C THR A 377 -30.52 15.66 2.56
N LEU A 378 -29.37 15.08 2.88
CA LEU A 378 -29.24 13.69 3.32
C LEU A 378 -28.84 13.67 4.79
N GLU A 379 -29.46 12.81 5.61
CA GLU A 379 -29.10 12.58 7.02
C GLU A 379 -28.88 11.08 7.26
N GLY A 380 -27.76 10.67 7.87
CA GLY A 380 -27.38 9.26 8.05
C GLY A 380 -26.00 9.08 8.69
N SER A 381 -25.66 7.84 9.07
CA SER A 381 -24.32 7.47 9.58
C SER A 381 -23.34 7.09 8.47
N GLU A 382 -23.86 6.74 7.29
CA GLU A 382 -23.11 6.44 6.06
C GLU A 382 -23.98 6.83 4.86
N PHE A 383 -23.37 7.36 3.80
CA PHE A 383 -24.04 7.55 2.52
C PHE A 383 -23.21 6.95 1.39
N VAL A 384 -23.90 6.26 0.49
CA VAL A 384 -23.37 5.87 -0.82
C VAL A 384 -24.20 6.58 -1.88
N LEU A 385 -23.54 7.45 -2.64
CA LEU A 385 -24.13 8.05 -3.85
C LEU A 385 -23.71 7.19 -5.04
N ASP A 386 -24.63 6.39 -5.57
CA ASP A 386 -24.41 5.51 -6.73
C ASP A 386 -24.82 6.23 -8.03
N PHE A 387 -23.92 6.24 -9.02
CA PHE A 387 -24.08 6.95 -10.28
C PHE A 387 -24.53 6.05 -11.45
N VAL A 388 -24.95 4.80 -11.18
CA VAL A 388 -25.38 3.87 -12.24
C VAL A 388 -26.83 4.18 -12.70
N GLN A 389 -26.94 4.67 -13.93
CA GLN A 389 -28.18 4.96 -14.71
C GLN A 389 -29.03 6.15 -14.21
N SER A 390 -28.90 7.34 -14.83
CA SER A 390 -29.86 8.49 -14.92
C SER A 390 -30.81 8.83 -13.75
N THR A 391 -30.60 8.25 -12.59
CA THR A 391 -31.42 8.25 -11.39
C THR A 391 -30.44 8.07 -10.26
N VAL A 392 -30.27 9.11 -9.45
CA VAL A 392 -29.44 9.03 -8.24
C VAL A 392 -30.20 8.19 -7.23
N GLY A 393 -29.70 6.98 -6.96
CA GLY A 393 -30.16 6.14 -5.88
C GLY A 393 -29.40 6.51 -4.61
N VAL A 394 -30.12 6.91 -3.56
CA VAL A 394 -29.54 7.01 -2.21
C VAL A 394 -29.84 5.70 -1.51
N THR A 395 -28.80 4.95 -1.18
CA THR A 395 -28.95 3.78 -0.31
C THR A 395 -28.42 4.17 1.06
N VAL A 396 -29.33 4.22 2.04
CA VAL A 396 -28.99 4.35 3.46
C VAL A 396 -29.02 2.93 4.03
N PRO A 397 -27.95 2.44 4.68
CA PRO A 397 -27.97 1.15 5.37
C PRO A 397 -29.05 1.05 6.46
#